data_AF-A0A7J5XIS4-F1
#
_entry.id   AF-A0A7J5XIS4-F1
#
_cell.length_a   1.000
_cell.length_b   1.000
_cell.length_c   1.000
_cell.angle_alpha   90.00
_cell.angle_beta   90.00
_cell.angle_gamma   90.00
#
_symmetry.space_group_name_H-M   'P 1'
#
loop_
_entity.id
_entity.type
_entity.pdbx_description
1 polymer ?
#
loop_
_entity_poly.entity_id
_entity_poly.type
_entity_poly.pdbx_seq_one_letter_code
_entity_poly.pdbx_strand_id
1 'polypeptide(L)'
;MAAGFGAAREPDSGDPHRPEGLGGGEWRQALSGLMNRGQIQELLEGGERFGRGVVAGLVDVGGTWQCPSSLQGAELQELEQAALLIGLQQKHLTRLSNPRWLKAPLSARGGRDLWTVEIPPELLP
;
A
#
# COMPACT_ATOMS: atom_id res chain seq x y z
N MET A 1 -62.74 2.49 -6.60
CA MET A 1 -61.69 2.65 -7.62
C MET A 1 -61.07 4.02 -7.37
N ALA A 2 -59.78 4.23 -7.14
CA ALA A 2 -58.60 3.39 -7.23
C ALA A 2 -57.60 3.81 -6.14
N ALA A 3 -56.83 2.84 -5.65
CA ALA A 3 -55.67 3.06 -4.79
C ALA A 3 -54.49 3.57 -5.63
N GLY A 4 -53.70 4.50 -5.10
CA GLY A 4 -52.43 4.93 -5.67
C GLY A 4 -51.32 4.78 -4.63
N PHE A 5 -50.45 3.81 -4.86
CA PHE A 5 -49.41 3.33 -3.95
C PHE A 5 -48.31 4.37 -3.69
N GLY A 6 -47.93 4.51 -2.41
CA GLY A 6 -46.68 5.17 -2.02
C GLY A 6 -45.49 4.30 -2.38
N ALA A 7 -44.52 4.87 -3.10
CA ALA A 7 -43.25 4.22 -3.35
C ALA A 7 -42.47 4.14 -2.04
N ALA A 8 -42.43 2.94 -1.45
CA ALA A 8 -41.51 2.62 -0.38
C ALA A 8 -40.08 2.69 -0.93
N ARG A 9 -39.25 3.52 -0.30
CA ARG A 9 -37.82 3.64 -0.57
C ARG A 9 -37.16 2.34 -0.08
N GLU A 10 -36.62 1.53 -0.99
CA GLU A 10 -35.86 0.34 -0.64
C GLU A 10 -34.61 0.75 0.16
N PRO A 11 -34.28 0.08 1.28
CA PRO A 11 -33.02 0.29 1.96
C PRO A 11 -31.89 -0.30 1.11
N ASP A 12 -30.87 0.54 0.87
CA ASP A 12 -29.61 0.20 0.22
C ASP A 12 -28.99 -1.02 0.90
N SER A 13 -29.11 -2.19 0.25
CA SER A 13 -28.44 -3.42 0.65
C SER A 13 -26.97 -3.30 0.25
N GLY A 14 -26.22 -2.59 1.09
CA GLY A 14 -24.77 -2.55 1.01
C GLY A 14 -24.21 -3.98 0.95
N ASP A 15 -23.55 -4.30 -0.17
CA ASP A 15 -22.85 -5.55 -0.38
C ASP A 15 -21.78 -5.74 0.72
N PRO A 16 -21.93 -6.74 1.62
CA PRO A 16 -20.99 -6.99 2.71
C PRO A 16 -19.63 -7.52 2.22
N HIS A 17 -19.49 -7.82 0.94
CA HIS A 17 -18.26 -8.29 0.32
C HIS A 17 -17.59 -7.27 -0.60
N ARG A 18 -18.04 -6.01 -0.59
CA ARG A 18 -17.22 -4.95 -1.18
C ARG A 18 -15.92 -4.92 -0.39
N PRO A 19 -14.75 -5.24 -0.98
CA PRO A 19 -13.50 -5.00 -0.30
C PRO A 19 -13.51 -3.51 0.04
N GLU A 20 -13.52 -3.20 1.34
CA GLU A 20 -13.33 -1.84 1.84
C GLU A 20 -12.15 -1.29 1.06
N GLY A 21 -12.44 -0.22 0.31
CA GLY A 21 -11.59 0.20 -0.79
C GLY A 21 -10.16 0.33 -0.32
N LEU A 22 -9.20 -0.15 -1.12
CA LEU A 22 -7.77 0.07 -0.90
C LEU A 22 -7.57 1.54 -0.53
N GLY A 23 -7.41 1.78 0.78
CA GLY A 23 -7.74 3.04 1.40
C GLY A 23 -6.68 4.06 1.03
N GLY A 24 -6.99 4.93 0.07
CA GLY A 24 -6.08 5.99 -0.36
C GLY A 24 -5.69 6.97 0.76
N GLY A 25 -6.27 6.86 1.96
CA GLY A 25 -5.96 7.65 3.15
C GLY A 25 -5.43 6.88 4.37
N GLU A 26 -5.38 5.53 4.35
CA GLU A 26 -4.98 4.74 5.53
C GLU A 26 -3.51 4.96 5.92
N TRP A 27 -2.63 5.08 4.92
CA TRP A 27 -1.22 5.41 5.14
C TRP A 27 -1.02 6.81 5.75
N ARG A 28 -1.94 7.75 5.49
CA ARG A 28 -1.88 9.09 6.11
C ARG A 28 -2.14 9.01 7.60
N GLN A 29 -3.06 8.12 8.01
CA GLN A 29 -3.31 7.85 9.42
C GLN A 29 -2.09 7.16 10.06
N ALA A 30 -1.48 6.18 9.38
CA ALA A 30 -0.27 5.51 9.87
C ALA A 30 0.94 6.46 10.01
N LEU A 31 1.03 7.51 9.18
CA LEU A 31 2.04 8.58 9.28
C LEU A 31 1.65 9.71 10.25
N SER A 32 0.39 9.79 10.65
CA SER A 32 -0.08 10.87 11.53
C SER A 32 0.60 10.78 12.89
N GLY A 33 1.23 11.88 13.33
CA GLY A 33 2.01 11.92 14.57
C GLY A 33 3.50 11.57 14.43
N LEU A 34 3.92 10.95 13.32
CA LEU A 34 5.34 10.74 13.00
C LEU A 34 5.96 11.90 12.24
N MET A 35 5.20 12.44 11.27
CA MET A 35 5.67 13.45 10.34
C MET A 35 4.64 14.56 10.21
N ASN A 36 5.12 15.79 10.07
CA ASN A 36 4.25 16.91 9.76
C ASN A 36 3.90 16.94 8.25
N ARG A 37 2.92 17.77 7.88
CA ARG A 37 2.44 17.85 6.50
C ARG A 37 3.53 18.21 5.48
N GLY A 38 4.47 19.07 5.83
CA GLY A 38 5.58 19.46 4.94
C GLY A 38 6.54 18.30 4.70
N GLN A 39 6.88 17.56 5.75
CA GLN A 39 7.73 16.37 5.64
C GLN A 39 7.07 15.25 4.82
N ILE A 40 5.76 15.04 4.98
CA ILE A 40 5.02 14.08 4.16
C ILE A 40 5.04 14.51 2.69
N GLN A 41 4.89 15.79 2.40
CA GLN A 41 4.93 16.31 1.04
C GLN A 41 6.30 16.08 0.39
N GLU A 42 7.39 16.41 1.10
CA GLU A 42 8.76 16.18 0.63
C GLU A 42 9.04 14.68 0.40
N LEU A 43 8.55 13.81 1.28
CA LEU A 43 8.68 12.35 1.12
C LEU A 43 7.97 11.86 -0.15
N LEU A 44 6.75 12.37 -0.42
CA LEU A 44 6.00 12.01 -1.62
C LEU A 44 6.69 12.51 -2.90
N GLU A 45 7.23 13.72 -2.88
CA GLU A 45 8.01 14.28 -3.99
C GLU A 45 9.28 13.45 -4.24
N GLY A 46 9.97 13.04 -3.18
CA GLY A 46 11.10 12.12 -3.26
C GLY A 46 10.73 10.75 -3.84
N GLY A 47 9.52 10.25 -3.53
CA GLY A 47 9.00 8.99 -4.05
C GLY A 47 8.61 9.04 -5.54
N GLU A 48 8.15 10.18 -6.03
CA GLU A 48 7.72 10.36 -7.43
C GLU A 48 8.86 10.86 -8.36
N ARG A 49 10.10 10.99 -7.85
CA ARG A 49 11.28 11.52 -8.59
C ARG A 49 11.54 10.90 -9.96
N PHE A 50 11.10 9.66 -10.17
CA PHE A 50 11.31 8.89 -11.41
C PHE A 50 10.01 8.66 -12.20
N GLY A 51 8.90 9.28 -11.78
CA GLY A 51 7.60 9.06 -12.37
C GLY A 51 7.07 7.65 -12.11
N ARG A 52 6.24 7.14 -13.03
CA ARG A 52 5.49 5.90 -12.89
C ARG A 52 5.69 4.99 -14.11
N GLY A 53 5.46 3.68 -13.93
CA GLY A 53 5.64 2.70 -15.01
C GLY A 53 7.11 2.40 -15.30
N VAL A 54 7.95 2.46 -14.27
CA VAL A 54 9.40 2.26 -14.36
C VAL A 54 9.86 1.29 -13.26
N VAL A 55 10.95 0.57 -13.51
CA VAL A 55 11.75 -0.03 -12.44
C VAL A 55 12.60 1.08 -11.86
N ALA A 56 12.34 1.40 -10.59
CA ALA A 56 12.91 2.58 -9.94
C ALA A 56 14.06 2.25 -8.97
N GLY A 57 14.13 1.00 -8.50
CA GLY A 57 15.05 0.62 -7.45
C GLY A 57 15.10 -0.87 -7.19
N LEU A 58 15.90 -1.22 -6.19
CA LEU A 58 16.14 -2.56 -5.69
C LEU A 58 15.83 -2.58 -4.19
N VAL A 59 15.41 -3.74 -3.71
CA VAL A 59 15.24 -4.01 -2.28
C VAL A 59 15.59 -5.46 -2.02
N ASP A 60 16.18 -5.74 -0.86
CA ASP A 60 16.51 -7.09 -0.44
C ASP A 60 15.27 -7.68 0.27
N VAL A 61 14.87 -8.89 -0.15
CA VAL A 61 13.67 -9.58 0.36
C VAL A 61 14.09 -10.61 1.42
N GLY A 62 13.56 -10.44 2.63
CA GLY A 62 13.73 -11.36 3.74
C GLY A 62 12.59 -12.38 3.87
N GLY A 63 12.37 -12.85 5.10
CA GLY A 63 11.28 -13.79 5.38
C GLY A 63 9.89 -13.17 5.22
N THR A 64 8.94 -14.00 4.83
CA THR A 64 7.50 -13.69 4.76
C THR A 64 6.74 -14.57 5.75
N TRP A 65 5.84 -13.97 6.52
CA TRP A 65 4.97 -14.68 7.46
C TRP A 65 3.56 -14.08 7.47
N GLN A 66 2.57 -14.84 7.91
CA GLN A 66 1.22 -14.32 8.08
C GLN A 66 1.09 -13.63 9.45
N CYS A 67 0.52 -12.42 9.47
CA CYS A 67 0.22 -11.70 10.70
C CYS A 67 -0.90 -12.43 11.48
N PRO A 68 -0.68 -12.83 12.74
CA PRO A 68 -1.71 -13.51 13.53
C PRO A 68 -2.96 -12.65 13.71
N SER A 69 -4.15 -13.26 13.67
CA SER A 69 -5.42 -12.56 13.97
C SER A 69 -5.52 -12.13 15.44
N SER A 70 -4.79 -12.82 16.32
CA SER A 70 -4.72 -12.49 17.75
C SER A 70 -3.74 -11.37 18.07
N LEU A 71 -2.97 -10.86 17.11
CA LEU A 71 -1.98 -9.81 17.35
C LEU A 71 -2.66 -8.46 17.61
N GLN A 72 -2.31 -7.82 18.71
CA GLN A 72 -2.96 -6.61 19.22
C GLN A 72 -1.97 -5.73 19.99
N GLY A 73 -2.38 -4.50 20.32
CA GLY A 73 -1.62 -3.59 21.17
C GLY A 73 -0.36 -3.03 20.49
N ALA A 74 0.68 -2.79 21.30
CA ALA A 74 1.90 -2.11 20.85
C ALA A 74 2.62 -2.87 19.72
N GLU A 75 2.67 -4.20 19.77
CA GLU A 75 3.34 -5.00 18.75
C GLU A 75 2.65 -4.88 17.38
N LEU A 76 1.31 -4.89 17.35
CA LEU A 76 0.56 -4.63 16.13
C LEU A 76 0.83 -3.20 15.62
N GLN A 77 0.79 -2.21 16.51
CA GLN A 77 1.00 -0.80 16.16
C GLN A 77 2.39 -0.57 15.54
N GLU A 78 3.43 -1.21 16.09
CA GLU A 78 4.79 -1.14 15.54
C GLU A 78 4.87 -1.71 14.12
N LEU A 79 4.20 -2.85 13.87
CA LEU A 79 4.13 -3.44 12.54
C LEU A 79 3.33 -2.57 11.57
N GLU A 80 2.19 -2.02 12.00
CA GLU A 80 1.35 -1.12 11.20
C GLU A 80 2.12 0.15 10.82
N GLN A 81 2.91 0.67 11.76
CA GLN A 81 3.78 1.81 11.54
C GLN A 81 4.91 1.47 10.56
N ALA A 82 5.55 0.31 10.70
CA ALA A 82 6.59 -0.13 9.78
C ALA A 82 6.06 -0.40 8.37
N ALA A 83 4.84 -0.93 8.24
CA ALA A 83 4.18 -1.21 6.97
C ALA A 83 3.48 0.02 6.36
N LEU A 84 3.33 1.11 7.13
CA LEU A 84 2.48 2.26 6.80
C LEU A 84 1.05 1.84 6.40
N LEU A 85 0.51 0.81 7.06
CA LEU A 85 -0.78 0.20 6.76
C LEU A 85 -1.41 -0.34 8.04
N ILE A 86 -2.64 0.07 8.33
CA ILE A 86 -3.44 -0.43 9.46
C ILE A 86 -4.17 -1.73 9.11
N GLY A 87 -4.59 -2.49 10.13
CA GLY A 87 -5.36 -3.72 9.95
C GLY A 87 -4.54 -4.86 9.37
N LEU A 88 -3.33 -5.06 9.89
CA LEU A 88 -2.39 -6.06 9.34
C LEU A 88 -2.79 -7.52 9.59
N GLN A 89 -3.73 -7.79 10.49
CA GLN A 89 -4.13 -9.15 10.84
C GLN A 89 -4.48 -9.97 9.60
N GLN A 90 -4.02 -11.22 9.56
CA GLN A 90 -4.19 -12.17 8.47
C GLN A 90 -3.50 -11.81 7.14
N LYS A 91 -2.87 -10.62 7.01
CA LYS A 91 -2.04 -10.28 5.84
C LYS A 91 -0.67 -10.97 5.91
N HIS A 92 -0.03 -11.14 4.75
CA HIS A 92 1.36 -11.61 4.68
C HIS A 92 2.30 -10.42 4.83
N LEU A 93 3.15 -10.44 5.86
CA LEU A 93 4.18 -9.46 6.12
C LEU A 93 5.50 -9.98 5.58
N THR A 94 6.20 -9.15 4.83
CA THR A 94 7.53 -9.49 4.27
C THR A 94 8.53 -8.46 4.77
N ARG A 95 9.63 -8.94 5.35
CA ARG A 95 10.72 -8.06 5.75
C ARG A 95 11.46 -7.58 4.51
N LEU A 96 11.48 -6.27 4.29
CA LEU A 96 12.26 -5.62 3.25
C LEU A 96 13.44 -4.87 3.88
N SER A 97 14.58 -4.87 3.21
CA SER A 97 15.77 -4.18 3.70
C SER A 97 16.62 -3.63 2.57
N ASN A 98 17.54 -2.73 2.91
CA ASN A 98 18.52 -2.18 1.97
C ASN A 98 17.88 -1.61 0.68
N PRO A 99 16.90 -0.69 0.80
CA PRO A 99 16.28 -0.07 -0.36
C PRO A 99 17.28 0.83 -1.08
N ARG A 100 17.37 0.70 -2.41
CA ARG A 100 18.30 1.46 -3.24
C ARG A 100 17.59 1.94 -4.50
N TRP A 101 17.70 3.23 -4.81
CA TRP A 101 17.27 3.74 -6.12
C TRP A 101 18.27 3.32 -7.19
N LEU A 102 17.78 3.05 -8.40
CA LEU A 102 18.65 2.99 -9.58
C LEU A 102 19.22 4.39 -9.86
N LYS A 103 20.34 4.45 -10.57
CA LYS A 103 20.96 5.73 -10.99
C LYS A 103 20.06 6.52 -11.94
N ALA A 104 19.25 5.83 -12.74
CA ALA A 104 18.21 6.39 -13.59
C ALA A 104 17.03 5.39 -13.71
N PRO A 105 15.80 5.84 -14.02
CA PRO A 105 14.66 4.94 -14.17
C PRO A 105 14.82 4.04 -15.39
N LEU A 106 14.42 2.77 -15.24
CA LEU A 106 14.34 1.83 -16.34
C LEU A 106 12.88 1.67 -16.77
N SER A 107 12.54 2.14 -17.97
CA SER A 107 11.20 1.96 -18.55
C SER A 107 10.92 0.47 -18.77
N ALA A 108 9.88 -0.05 -18.11
CA ALA A 108 9.46 -1.44 -18.27
C ALA A 108 7.94 -1.57 -18.08
N ARG A 109 7.30 -2.42 -18.89
CA ARG A 109 5.89 -2.77 -18.66
C ARG A 109 5.83 -3.71 -17.47
N GLY A 110 5.00 -3.38 -16.47
CA GLY A 110 4.78 -4.27 -15.33
C GLY A 110 4.24 -5.62 -15.79
N GLY A 111 4.87 -6.69 -15.31
CA GLY A 111 4.37 -8.05 -15.45
C GLY A 111 3.38 -8.42 -14.34
N ARG A 112 2.76 -9.59 -14.46
CA ARG A 112 1.89 -10.15 -13.42
C ARG A 112 2.75 -10.74 -12.29
N ASP A 113 2.34 -10.51 -11.04
CA ASP A 113 2.97 -11.06 -9.84
C ASP A 113 4.50 -10.82 -9.81
N LEU A 114 5.30 -11.87 -9.72
CA LEU A 114 6.76 -11.79 -9.87
C LEU A 114 7.16 -11.99 -11.33
N TRP A 115 7.91 -11.04 -11.88
CA TRP A 115 8.40 -11.07 -13.25
C TRP A 115 9.88 -10.66 -13.31
N THR A 116 10.55 -11.04 -14.39
CA THR A 116 11.99 -10.78 -14.56
C THR A 116 12.22 -9.53 -15.41
N VAL A 117 13.17 -8.71 -14.98
CA VAL A 117 13.67 -7.54 -15.72
C VAL A 117 15.19 -7.63 -15.83
N GLU A 118 15.72 -7.24 -16.97
CA GLU A 118 17.17 -7.08 -17.15
C GLU A 118 17.55 -5.64 -16.79
N ILE A 119 18.42 -5.48 -15.79
CA ILE A 119 18.90 -4.16 -15.35
C ILE A 119 20.36 -4.00 -15.82
N PRO A 120 20.65 -3.03 -16.68
CA PRO A 120 22.02 -2.74 -17.10
C PRO A 120 22.92 -2.38 -15.91
N PRO A 121 24.18 -2.87 -15.85
CA PRO A 121 25.09 -2.60 -14.74
C PRO A 121 25.31 -1.11 -14.45
N GLU A 122 25.27 -0.26 -15.48
CA GLU A 122 25.40 1.19 -15.36
C GLU A 122 24.26 1.86 -14.59
N LEU A 123 23.10 1.21 -14.47
CA LEU A 123 21.95 1.71 -13.69
C LEU A 123 21.95 1.24 -12.24
N LEU A 124 22.77 0.23 -11.90
CA LEU A 124 22.88 -0.27 -10.54
C LEU A 124 23.44 0.83 -9.61
N PRO A 125 22.96 0.90 -8.34
CA PRO A 125 23.42 1.88 -7.36
C PRO A 125 24.93 1.82 -7.11
#